data_AF-A0A1J5UFS9-F1
#
_entry.id   AF-A0A1J5UFS9-F1
#
_cell.length_a   1.000
_cell.length_b   1.000
_cell.length_c   1.000
_cell.angle_alpha   90.00
_cell.angle_beta   90.00
_cell.angle_gamma   90.00
#
_symmetry.space_group_name_H-M   'P 1'
#
loop_
_entity.id
_entity.type
_entity.pdbx_description
1 polymer ?
#
loop_
_entity_poly.entity_id
_entity_poly.type
_entity_poly.pdbx_seq_one_letter_code
_entity_poly.pdbx_strand_id
1 'polypeptide(L)'
;MKKHNKTWTRLIFLLCIISVALSKNSSAADFVYKKILLTQPINLVNIESYVNEILVVEPNFMIVKINKNTVIPGISLSPTKESDFIQRRVDIYFQDKQQLAYILKAGVDIFHKTKQKIVGRAFDAQIKQLEALGLTIFVGDNL
;
A
#
# COMPACT_ATOMS: atom_id res chain seq x y z
N MET A 1 -5.48 -26.17 -80.81
CA MET A 1 -4.18 -25.50 -80.57
C MET A 1 -4.18 -25.04 -79.11
N LYS A 2 -3.39 -25.65 -78.21
CA LYS A 2 -2.08 -25.15 -77.69
C LYS A 2 -2.20 -23.73 -77.07
N LYS A 3 -1.71 -23.40 -75.86
CA LYS A 3 -1.00 -24.10 -74.78
C LYS A 3 -0.78 -23.04 -73.64
N HIS A 4 -1.07 -23.43 -72.39
CA HIS A 4 -0.24 -23.25 -71.17
C HIS A 4 0.16 -21.88 -70.54
N ASN A 5 -0.16 -21.79 -69.24
CA ASN A 5 0.68 -21.52 -68.04
C ASN A 5 1.33 -20.15 -67.74
N LYS A 6 1.02 -19.62 -66.54
CA LYS A 6 1.89 -19.58 -65.32
C LYS A 6 1.24 -18.66 -64.25
N THR A 7 0.63 -19.19 -63.18
CA THR A 7 1.18 -19.34 -61.81
C THR A 7 2.11 -18.22 -61.35
N TRP A 8 1.79 -17.50 -60.26
CA TRP A 8 2.65 -17.08 -59.12
C TRP A 8 1.74 -16.39 -58.06
N THR A 9 1.16 -17.09 -57.08
CA THR A 9 1.69 -17.34 -55.72
C THR A 9 2.14 -16.06 -54.98
N ARG A 10 1.39 -15.71 -53.91
CA ARG A 10 1.79 -14.95 -52.68
C ARG A 10 0.48 -14.62 -51.94
N LEU A 11 -0.15 -15.52 -51.17
CA LEU A 11 0.27 -15.99 -49.85
C LEU A 11 1.23 -15.03 -49.12
N ILE A 12 0.67 -14.00 -48.50
CA ILE A 12 1.34 -13.31 -47.38
C ILE A 12 0.46 -13.53 -46.15
N PHE A 13 0.83 -14.60 -45.45
CA PHE A 13 0.66 -14.83 -44.03
C PHE A 13 0.97 -13.53 -43.26
N LEU A 14 -0.05 -12.83 -42.74
CA LEU A 14 0.18 -11.89 -41.65
C LEU A 14 -0.15 -12.62 -40.36
N LEU A 15 0.91 -13.24 -39.83
CA LEU A 15 0.99 -13.84 -38.52
C LEU A 15 0.79 -12.71 -37.49
N CYS A 16 -0.44 -12.48 -37.01
CA CYS A 16 -0.63 -11.70 -35.81
C CYS A 16 -0.05 -12.52 -34.65
N ILE A 17 1.19 -12.18 -34.31
CA ILE A 17 1.93 -12.69 -33.17
C ILE A 17 1.02 -12.55 -31.95
N ILE A 18 0.69 -13.70 -31.37
CA ILE A 18 0.14 -13.82 -30.04
C ILE A 18 1.08 -13.06 -29.13
N SER A 19 0.72 -11.82 -28.81
CA SER A 19 1.33 -11.10 -27.71
C SER A 19 0.85 -11.82 -26.46
N VAL A 20 1.58 -12.88 -26.09
CA VAL A 20 1.54 -13.39 -24.73
C VAL A 20 2.06 -12.23 -23.91
N ALA A 21 1.13 -11.41 -23.43
CA ALA A 21 1.38 -10.54 -22.30
C ALA A 21 1.77 -11.51 -21.18
N LEU A 22 3.08 -11.75 -21.06
CA LEU A 22 3.70 -12.30 -19.89
C LEU A 22 3.47 -11.23 -18.83
N SER A 23 2.25 -11.21 -18.29
CA SER A 23 1.93 -10.45 -17.10
C SER A 23 2.88 -11.00 -16.07
N LYS A 24 3.96 -10.26 -15.83
CA LYS A 24 4.72 -10.38 -14.62
C LYS A 24 3.69 -10.08 -13.54
N ASN A 25 3.09 -11.14 -13.00
CA ASN A 25 2.60 -11.15 -11.65
C ASN A 25 3.82 -10.80 -10.80
N SER A 26 4.14 -9.51 -10.75
CA SER A 26 4.88 -8.95 -9.62
C SER A 26 3.98 -9.34 -8.48
N SER A 27 4.36 -10.41 -7.77
CA SER A 27 3.72 -10.77 -6.53
C SER A 27 3.68 -9.47 -5.75
N ALA A 28 2.49 -8.88 -5.63
CA ALA A 28 2.30 -7.71 -4.81
C ALA A 28 2.84 -8.16 -3.45
N ALA A 29 3.95 -7.57 -3.04
CA ALA A 29 4.57 -7.96 -1.79
C ALA A 29 3.52 -7.69 -0.70
N ASP A 30 3.04 -8.75 -0.06
CA ASP A 30 2.03 -8.69 0.99
C ASP A 30 2.69 -8.02 2.21
N PHE A 31 2.68 -6.70 2.24
CA PHE A 31 3.19 -5.93 3.36
C PHE A 31 2.15 -5.86 4.47
N VAL A 32 2.63 -5.97 5.71
CA VAL A 32 1.82 -5.84 6.92
C VAL A 32 2.58 -5.02 7.95
N TYR A 33 1.83 -4.38 8.86
CA TYR A 33 2.40 -3.76 10.04
C TYR A 33 2.54 -4.80 11.15
N LYS A 34 3.71 -4.80 11.81
CA LYS A 34 4.00 -5.63 12.99
C LYS A 34 4.58 -4.78 14.10
N LYS A 35 4.26 -5.16 15.33
CA LYS A 35 4.80 -4.55 16.54
C LYS A 35 6.00 -5.35 17.02
N ILE A 36 7.12 -4.66 17.21
CA ILE A 36 8.35 -5.17 17.84
C ILE A 36 8.40 -4.60 19.25
N LEU A 37 8.54 -5.48 20.25
CA LEU A 37 8.76 -5.05 21.63
C LEU A 37 10.25 -4.76 21.85
N LEU A 38 10.56 -3.60 22.43
CA LEU A 38 11.92 -3.18 22.76
C LEU A 38 12.27 -3.65 24.18
N THR A 39 12.31 -4.97 24.39
CA THR A 39 12.66 -5.56 25.70
C THR A 39 14.16 -5.53 25.98
N GLN A 40 14.97 -5.27 24.96
CA GLN A 40 16.42 -5.08 25.01
C GLN A 40 16.79 -3.90 24.10
N PRO A 41 17.96 -3.25 24.31
CA PRO A 41 18.46 -2.24 23.39
C PRO A 41 18.60 -2.86 22.00
N ILE A 42 17.68 -2.51 21.11
CA ILE A 42 17.69 -3.00 19.74
C ILE A 42 18.71 -2.18 18.96
N ASN A 43 19.63 -2.87 18.28
CA ASN A 43 20.45 -2.23 17.26
C ASN A 43 19.60 -1.99 16.02
N LEU A 44 19.12 -0.75 15.85
CA LEU A 44 18.24 -0.34 14.74
C LEU A 44 18.82 -0.69 13.36
N VAL A 45 20.16 -0.60 13.21
CA VAL A 45 20.87 -0.92 11.96
C VAL A 45 20.61 -2.37 11.51
N ASN A 46 20.45 -3.31 12.45
CA ASN A 46 20.19 -4.71 12.11
C ASN A 46 18.74 -4.93 11.64
N ILE A 47 17.79 -4.10 12.06
CA ILE A 47 16.38 -4.22 11.71
C ILE A 47 16.06 -3.62 10.34
N GLU A 48 16.75 -2.55 9.96
CA GLU A 48 16.50 -1.83 8.70
C GLU A 48 16.63 -2.73 7.46
N SER A 49 17.45 -3.78 7.53
CA SER A 49 17.57 -4.78 6.45
C SER A 49 16.33 -5.67 6.25
N TYR A 50 15.48 -5.78 7.27
CA TYR A 50 14.25 -6.58 7.26
C TYR A 50 12.98 -5.74 7.11
N VAL A 51 13.09 -4.43 7.30
CA VAL A 51 11.98 -3.50 7.44
C VAL A 51 11.90 -2.57 6.24
N ASN A 52 10.70 -2.43 5.70
CA ASN A 52 10.43 -1.50 4.60
C ASN A 52 10.21 -0.07 5.09
N GLU A 53 9.57 0.09 6.24
CA GLU A 53 9.22 1.40 6.80
C GLU A 53 9.04 1.26 8.32
N ILE A 54 9.52 2.23 9.09
CA ILE A 54 9.23 2.35 10.53
C ILE A 54 8.15 3.42 10.67
N LEU A 55 7.00 3.07 11.25
CA LEU A 55 5.85 3.96 11.35
C LEU A 55 5.76 4.65 12.71
N VAL A 56 6.08 3.93 13.78
CA VAL A 56 6.01 4.43 15.16
C VAL A 56 7.24 3.96 15.92
N VAL A 57 7.84 4.85 16.71
CA VAL A 57 8.91 4.54 17.65
C VAL A 57 8.52 5.09 19.02
N GLU A 58 8.24 4.17 19.95
CA GLU A 58 7.94 4.45 21.35
C GLU A 58 9.03 3.84 22.23
N PRO A 59 9.19 4.26 23.50
CA PRO A 59 10.25 3.75 24.36
C PRO A 59 10.27 2.23 24.52
N ASN A 60 9.10 1.58 24.45
CA ASN A 60 8.93 0.16 24.72
C ASN A 60 8.58 -0.67 23.49
N PHE A 61 8.28 -0.04 22.35
CA PHE A 61 7.91 -0.74 21.13
C PHE A 61 8.13 0.11 19.89
N MET A 62 8.18 -0.55 18.74
CA MET A 62 8.07 0.10 17.44
C MET A 62 7.08 -0.63 16.55
N ILE A 63 6.50 0.10 15.59
CA ILE A 63 5.69 -0.48 14.54
C ILE A 63 6.44 -0.37 13.23
N VAL A 64 6.58 -1.51 12.56
CA VAL A 64 7.32 -1.63 11.33
C VAL A 64 6.44 -2.24 10.24
N LYS A 65 6.64 -1.79 9.01
CA LYS A 65 6.10 -2.39 7.80
C LYS A 65 7.10 -3.42 7.29
N ILE A 66 6.65 -4.67 7.17
CA ILE A 66 7.48 -5.79 6.72
C ILE A 66 6.68 -6.67 5.76
N ASN A 67 7.36 -7.53 5.01
CA ASN A 67 6.67 -8.62 4.32
C ASN A 67 5.99 -9.53 5.35
N LYS A 68 4.78 -9.99 5.05
CA LYS A 68 3.94 -10.82 5.93
C LYS A 68 4.66 -12.05 6.49
N ASN A 69 5.58 -12.61 5.73
CA ASN A 69 6.34 -13.82 6.07
C ASN A 69 7.76 -13.53 6.58
N THR A 70 8.13 -12.26 6.80
CA THR A 70 9.45 -11.89 7.33
C THR A 70 9.61 -12.43 8.75
N VAL A 71 10.72 -13.12 8.98
CA VAL A 71 11.18 -13.55 10.31
C VAL A 71 12.47 -12.78 10.61
N ILE A 72 12.50 -12.06 11.73
CA ILE A 72 13.69 -11.33 12.18
C ILE A 72 14.34 -12.13 13.33
N PRO A 73 15.58 -12.62 13.17
CA PRO A 73 16.23 -13.44 14.20
C PRO A 73 16.31 -12.73 15.55
N GLY A 74 15.92 -13.42 16.62
CA GLY A 74 15.98 -12.89 17.98
C GLY A 74 14.93 -11.82 18.32
N ILE A 75 14.02 -11.49 17.39
CA ILE A 75 12.99 -10.48 17.59
C ILE A 75 11.60 -11.09 17.48
N SER A 76 10.78 -10.86 18.51
CA SER A 76 9.38 -11.27 18.50
C SER A 76 8.52 -10.24 17.77
N LEU A 77 7.81 -10.69 16.72
CA LEU A 77 6.85 -9.89 15.98
C LEU A 77 5.45 -10.20 16.47
N SER A 78 4.73 -9.16 16.89
CA SER A 78 3.33 -9.27 17.31
C SER A 78 2.41 -8.56 16.30
N PRO A 79 1.14 -8.99 16.16
CA PRO A 79 0.16 -8.25 15.37
C PRO A 79 -0.06 -6.86 15.99
N THR A 80 -0.21 -5.84 15.16
CA THR A 80 -0.56 -4.49 15.60
C THR A 80 -2.05 -4.40 15.90
N LYS A 81 -2.39 -3.59 16.90
CA LYS A 81 -3.76 -3.10 17.16
C LYS A 81 -3.84 -1.64 16.74
N GLU A 82 -5.06 -1.16 16.50
CA GLU A 82 -5.31 0.24 16.16
C GLU A 82 -4.75 1.20 17.23
N SER A 83 -4.88 0.85 18.51
CA SER A 83 -4.33 1.60 19.65
C SER A 83 -2.80 1.66 19.72
N ASP A 84 -2.08 0.84 18.94
CA ASP A 84 -0.62 0.93 18.89
C ASP A 84 -0.16 2.12 18.02
N PHE A 85 -1.03 2.66 17.18
CA PHE A 85 -0.75 3.81 16.33
C PHE A 85 -1.11 5.12 17.02
N ILE A 86 -0.45 6.21 16.59
CA ILE A 86 -0.75 7.55 17.08
C ILE A 86 -2.01 8.05 16.37
N GLN A 87 -2.97 8.54 17.15
CA GLN A 87 -4.16 9.19 16.64
C GLN A 87 -3.88 10.67 16.39
N ARG A 88 -4.21 11.17 15.20
CA ARG A 88 -3.96 12.56 14.82
C ARG A 88 -5.22 13.24 14.32
N ARG A 89 -5.29 14.56 14.49
CA ARG A 89 -6.31 15.38 13.83
C ARG A 89 -6.00 15.46 12.34
N VAL A 90 -7.00 15.23 11.49
CA VAL A 90 -6.84 15.21 10.04
C VAL A 90 -7.89 16.03 9.31
N ASP A 91 -7.45 16.70 8.25
CA ASP A 91 -8.26 17.34 7.23
C ASP A 91 -8.06 16.57 5.91
N ILE A 92 -9.07 15.81 5.49
CA ILE A 92 -9.03 14.92 4.32
C ILE A 92 -9.86 15.51 3.19
N TYR A 93 -9.24 15.79 2.04
CA TYR A 93 -9.92 16.28 0.85
C TYR A 93 -10.28 15.14 -0.09
N PHE A 94 -11.48 15.21 -0.66
CA PHE A 94 -11.99 14.21 -1.61
C PHE A 94 -12.75 14.87 -2.75
N GLN A 95 -12.66 14.28 -3.94
CA GLN A 95 -13.22 14.83 -5.18
C GLN A 95 -14.52 14.14 -5.60
N ASP A 96 -14.69 12.87 -5.24
CA ASP A 96 -15.81 12.05 -5.69
C ASP A 96 -16.33 11.10 -4.59
N LYS A 97 -17.38 10.34 -4.95
CA LYS A 97 -18.01 9.37 -4.03
C LYS A 97 -17.12 8.16 -3.74
N GLN A 98 -16.19 7.81 -4.63
CA GLN A 98 -15.29 6.68 -4.45
C GLN A 98 -14.24 7.00 -3.38
N GLN A 99 -13.63 8.17 -3.45
CA GLN A 99 -12.71 8.66 -2.41
C GLN A 99 -13.42 8.82 -1.06
N LEU A 100 -14.65 9.34 -1.06
CA LEU A 100 -15.45 9.38 0.17
C LEU A 100 -15.67 7.98 0.77
N ALA A 101 -15.96 6.98 -0.08
CA ALA A 101 -16.12 5.60 0.39
C ALA A 101 -14.82 5.03 0.97
N TYR A 102 -13.64 5.40 0.46
CA TYR A 102 -12.37 5.02 1.06
C TYR A 102 -12.19 5.58 2.47
N ILE A 103 -12.53 6.86 2.68
CA ILE A 103 -12.44 7.50 4.00
C ILE A 103 -13.34 6.79 5.01
N LEU A 104 -14.58 6.49 4.61
CA LEU A 104 -15.54 5.79 5.48
C LEU A 104 -15.10 4.35 5.78
N LYS A 105 -14.55 3.63 4.79
CA LYS A 105 -14.05 2.27 4.98
C LYS A 105 -12.78 2.22 5.84
N ALA A 106 -11.98 3.27 5.82
CA ALA A 106 -10.78 3.37 6.66
C ALA A 106 -11.12 3.52 8.16
N GLY A 107 -12.37 3.83 8.51
CA GLY A 107 -12.77 3.98 9.91
C GLY A 107 -12.33 5.29 10.56
N VAL A 108 -12.11 6.34 9.76
CA VAL A 108 -11.82 7.70 10.26
C VAL A 108 -12.95 8.17 11.16
N ASP A 109 -12.61 8.70 12.34
CA ASP A 109 -13.56 9.31 13.26
C ASP A 109 -13.89 10.73 12.79
N ILE A 110 -15.09 10.93 12.26
CA ILE A 110 -15.48 12.16 11.56
C ILE A 110 -16.17 13.13 12.53
N PHE A 111 -15.59 14.32 12.67
CA PHE A 111 -16.20 15.42 13.43
C PHE A 111 -17.06 16.32 12.57
N HIS A 112 -16.57 16.62 11.37
CA HIS A 112 -17.23 17.53 10.45
C HIS A 112 -17.00 17.11 9.00
N LYS A 113 -18.03 17.25 8.17
CA LYS A 113 -17.97 16.93 6.74
C LYS A 113 -18.62 18.04 5.92
N THR A 114 -17.91 18.47 4.88
CA THR A 114 -18.41 19.37 3.84
C THR A 114 -18.60 18.59 2.52
N LYS A 115 -18.78 19.30 1.40
CA LYS A 115 -18.90 18.68 0.07
C LYS A 115 -17.62 18.01 -0.42
N GLN A 116 -16.44 18.50 -0.02
CA GLN A 116 -15.14 18.05 -0.54
C GLN A 116 -14.07 17.87 0.54
N LYS A 117 -14.46 17.95 1.81
CA LYS A 117 -13.53 17.84 2.95
C LYS A 117 -14.18 17.14 4.14
N ILE A 118 -13.42 16.26 4.78
CA ILE A 118 -13.70 15.69 6.10
C ILE A 118 -12.67 16.23 7.09
N VAL A 119 -13.13 16.63 8.27
CA VAL A 119 -12.30 16.96 9.43
C VAL A 119 -12.60 15.92 10.50
N GLY A 120 -11.56 15.31 11.06
CA GLY A 120 -11.73 14.21 11.99
C GLY A 120 -10.44 13.80 12.69
N ARG A 121 -10.44 12.56 13.17
CA ARG A 121 -9.26 11.89 13.71
C ARG A 121 -9.01 10.59 12.96
N ALA A 122 -7.75 10.31 12.69
CA ALA A 122 -7.32 9.05 12.09
C ALA A 122 -6.01 8.60 12.74
N PHE A 123 -5.82 7.29 12.80
CA PHE A 123 -4.54 6.70 13.18
C PHE A 123 -3.54 6.78 12.03
N ASP A 124 -2.24 6.82 12.34
CA ASP A 124 -1.17 6.89 11.33
C ASP A 124 -1.30 5.81 10.24
N ALA A 125 -1.73 4.60 10.60
CA ALA A 125 -1.99 3.53 9.63
C ALA A 125 -3.13 3.87 8.64
N GLN A 126 -4.23 4.47 9.12
CA GLN A 126 -5.35 4.91 8.29
C GLN A 126 -4.94 6.07 7.39
N ILE A 127 -4.15 7.01 7.91
CA ILE A 127 -3.60 8.14 7.15
C ILE A 127 -2.76 7.60 5.99
N LYS A 128 -1.79 6.72 6.26
CA LYS A 128 -0.97 6.09 5.23
C LYS A 128 -1.78 5.31 4.19
N GLN A 129 -2.80 4.58 4.63
CA GLN A 129 -3.69 3.86 3.72
C GLN A 129 -4.42 4.82 2.77
N LEU A 130 -4.93 5.93 3.29
CA LEU A 130 -5.67 6.92 2.49
C LEU A 130 -4.73 7.72 1.56
N GLU A 131 -3.52 8.06 2.00
CA GLU A 131 -2.47 8.66 1.15
C GLU A 131 -2.12 7.71 -0.02
N ALA A 132 -1.96 6.42 0.24
CA ALA A 132 -1.68 5.41 -0.79
C ALA A 132 -2.84 5.25 -1.80
N LEU A 133 -4.06 5.63 -1.43
CA LEU A 133 -5.24 5.68 -2.31
C LEU A 133 -5.37 7.02 -3.05
N GLY A 134 -4.39 7.92 -2.91
CA GLY A 134 -4.33 9.19 -3.61
C GLY A 134 -5.11 10.33 -2.95
N LEU A 135 -5.53 10.19 -1.70
CA LEU A 135 -6.20 11.27 -0.99
C LEU A 135 -5.20 12.32 -0.48
N THR A 136 -5.60 13.59 -0.56
CA THR A 136 -4.84 14.69 0.06
C THR A 136 -5.26 14.84 1.51
N ILE A 137 -4.30 14.69 2.42
CA ILE A 137 -4.55 14.72 3.87
C ILE A 137 -3.60 15.73 4.50
N PHE A 138 -4.15 16.62 5.31
CA PHE A 138 -3.36 17.49 6.19
C PHE A 138 -3.47 16.96 7.60
N VAL A 139 -2.32 16.73 8.21
CA VAL A 139 -2.18 16.19 9.56
C VAL A 139 -1.86 17.35 10.49
N GLY A 140 -2.71 17.58 11.49
CA GLY A 140 -2.45 18.52 12.58
C GLY A 140 -1.70 17.85 13.73
N ASP A 141 -1.17 18.67 14.63
CA ASP A 141 -0.48 18.18 15.83
C ASP A 141 -1.43 17.36 16.73
N ASN A 142 -0.82 16.46 17.51
CA ASN A 142 -1.51 15.61 18.47
C ASN A 142 -2.31 16.48 19.47
N LEU A 143 -3.54 16.07 19.78
CA LEU A 143 -4.39 16.71 20.80
C LEU A 143 -4.02 16.24 22.20
#